data_AF-A0A0S8EMR6-F1
#
_entry.id   AF-A0A0S8EMR6-F1
#
_cell.length_a   1.000
_cell.length_b   1.000
_cell.length_c   1.000
_cell.angle_alpha   90.00
_cell.angle_beta   90.00
_cell.angle_gamma   90.00
#
_symmetry.space_group_name_H-M   'P 1'
#
loop_
_entity.id
_entity.type
_entity.pdbx_description
1 polymer ?
#
loop_
_entity_poly.entity_id
_entity_poly.type
_entity_poly.pdbx_seq_one_letter_code
_entity_poly.pdbx_strand_id
1 'polypeptide(L)'
;MSQPPEPNFDQVRAQNDASLMPEIDAVRSGTAVNALEQFARAYLGMYMNIDVELSPVERVAVLANPALVEAVLDGFIEAATTVALPDAAEVAAARARGNEHPMNFIALAGMDLLAERAMEEALALPEDRLRSLLSFYFASTAELENRWYPPLVERRPETVAAALAIYWGVLIDRGAAYLPGLLSLLHEQRAAPIMATLSLTLLQRWKQCRLKLLVELLGVAFRYADKEELRQLIEAMLADQDGVNVKKTLLWMAAAFFISPAEHEQQLIDYCQASKEKILPLLDFSYRLLQPGPGNPVEMNSHALAVLLRIVGPKFPPRIVDGETDDSTSSKVLWLFRQLGERPAVEALVEIEWLRGARVMRRCEAVLDEVEAGLA
;
A
#
# COMPACT_ATOMS: atom_id res chain seq x y z
N MET A 1 -11.60 -18.28 -34.58
CA MET A 1 -12.53 -18.06 -33.47
C MET A 1 -13.24 -16.75 -33.77
N SER A 2 -14.52 -16.82 -34.17
CA SER A 2 -15.32 -15.62 -34.46
C SER A 2 -15.50 -14.84 -33.16
N GLN A 3 -15.31 -13.52 -33.21
CA GLN A 3 -15.67 -12.66 -32.09
C GLN A 3 -17.16 -12.90 -31.75
N PRO A 4 -17.52 -13.00 -30.47
CA PRO A 4 -18.92 -13.07 -30.08
C PRO A 4 -19.66 -11.86 -30.65
N PRO A 5 -20.93 -12.02 -31.08
CA PRO A 5 -21.70 -10.91 -31.63
C PRO A 5 -21.74 -9.75 -30.62
N GLU A 6 -21.49 -8.54 -31.10
CA GLU A 6 -21.61 -7.34 -30.28
C GLU A 6 -23.02 -7.27 -29.68
N PRO A 7 -23.14 -6.97 -28.37
CA PRO A 7 -24.43 -6.93 -27.71
C PRO A 7 -25.32 -5.85 -28.31
N ASN A 8 -26.53 -6.24 -28.72
CA ASN A 8 -27.55 -5.31 -29.19
C ASN A 8 -28.14 -4.55 -27.98
N PHE A 9 -27.63 -3.35 -27.72
CA PHE A 9 -28.05 -2.53 -26.58
C PHE A 9 -29.54 -2.15 -26.61
N ASP A 10 -30.18 -2.06 -27.78
CA ASP A 10 -31.62 -1.80 -27.87
C ASP A 10 -32.42 -2.97 -27.29
N GLN A 11 -31.97 -4.21 -27.53
CA GLN A 11 -32.59 -5.40 -26.94
C GLN A 11 -32.36 -5.47 -25.44
N VAL A 12 -31.14 -5.17 -24.97
CA VAL A 12 -30.81 -5.12 -23.54
C VAL A 12 -31.67 -4.07 -22.82
N ARG A 13 -31.80 -2.88 -23.41
CA ARG A 13 -32.65 -1.81 -22.91
C ARG A 13 -34.12 -2.24 -22.82
N ALA A 14 -34.67 -2.77 -23.90
CA ALA A 14 -36.07 -3.24 -23.92
C ALA A 14 -36.33 -4.33 -22.87
N GLN A 15 -35.38 -5.23 -22.65
CA GLN A 15 -35.48 -6.28 -21.63
C GLN A 15 -35.42 -5.71 -20.21
N ASN A 16 -34.48 -4.81 -19.93
CA ASN A 16 -34.35 -4.14 -18.64
C ASN A 16 -35.62 -3.34 -18.33
N ASP A 17 -36.12 -2.57 -19.29
CA ASP A 17 -37.34 -1.78 -19.14
C ASP A 17 -38.54 -2.68 -18.84
N ALA A 18 -38.76 -3.74 -19.63
CA ALA A 18 -39.89 -4.64 -19.42
C ALA A 18 -39.85 -5.37 -18.07
N SER A 19 -38.66 -5.69 -17.58
CA SER A 19 -38.48 -6.45 -16.32
C SER A 19 -38.47 -5.57 -15.07
N LEU A 20 -37.92 -4.36 -15.14
CA LEU A 20 -37.68 -3.53 -13.95
C LEU A 20 -38.70 -2.38 -13.78
N MET A 21 -39.38 -1.94 -14.83
CA MET A 21 -40.43 -0.93 -14.70
C MET A 21 -41.55 -1.33 -13.72
N PRO A 22 -41.99 -2.60 -13.63
CA PRO A 22 -42.97 -3.02 -12.61
C PRO A 22 -42.45 -2.91 -11.16
N GLU A 23 -41.13 -2.92 -10.96
CA GLU A 23 -40.46 -2.87 -9.66
C GLU A 23 -39.71 -1.54 -9.45
N ILE A 24 -40.10 -0.48 -10.16
CA ILE A 24 -39.37 0.79 -10.21
C ILE A 24 -39.18 1.44 -8.83
N ASP A 25 -40.09 1.23 -7.88
CA ASP A 25 -39.96 1.73 -6.51
C ASP A 25 -38.89 0.98 -5.72
N ALA A 26 -38.71 -0.33 -5.96
CA ALA A 26 -37.63 -1.12 -5.36
C ALA A 26 -36.27 -0.72 -5.95
N VAL A 27 -36.23 -0.37 -7.24
CA VAL A 27 -35.05 0.20 -7.89
C VAL A 27 -34.72 1.57 -7.29
N ARG A 28 -35.70 2.49 -7.22
CA ARG A 28 -35.53 3.84 -6.69
C ARG A 28 -35.08 3.87 -5.23
N SER A 29 -35.54 2.91 -4.42
CA SER A 29 -35.15 2.79 -3.00
C SER A 29 -33.80 2.09 -2.77
N GLY A 30 -33.09 1.68 -3.82
CA GLY A 30 -31.79 1.01 -3.69
C GLY A 30 -31.85 -0.46 -3.23
N THR A 31 -33.05 -1.00 -3.00
CA THR A 31 -33.25 -2.36 -2.46
C THR A 31 -33.17 -3.46 -3.52
N ALA A 32 -33.36 -3.13 -4.80
CA ALA A 32 -33.23 -4.06 -5.91
C ALA A 32 -31.76 -4.33 -6.29
N VAL A 33 -30.95 -4.82 -5.33
CA VAL A 33 -29.48 -4.95 -5.45
C VAL A 33 -29.03 -5.67 -6.72
N ASN A 34 -29.63 -6.82 -7.02
CA ASN A 34 -29.25 -7.60 -8.22
C ASN A 34 -29.56 -6.85 -9.53
N ALA A 35 -30.64 -6.07 -9.55
CA ALA A 35 -31.01 -5.27 -10.72
C ALA A 35 -30.10 -4.04 -10.88
N LEU A 36 -29.72 -3.41 -9.77
CA LEU A 36 -28.89 -2.21 -9.74
C LEU A 36 -27.41 -2.47 -10.07
N GLU A 37 -26.90 -3.67 -9.75
CA GLU A 37 -25.47 -3.99 -9.94
C GLU A 37 -25.00 -3.76 -11.39
N GLN A 38 -25.78 -4.22 -12.38
CA GLN A 38 -25.40 -4.07 -13.78
C GLN A 38 -25.31 -2.59 -14.20
N PHE A 39 -26.21 -1.74 -13.71
CA PHE A 39 -26.16 -0.31 -14.01
C PHE A 39 -24.99 0.35 -13.30
N ALA A 40 -24.69 -0.06 -12.07
CA ALA A 40 -23.57 0.49 -11.31
C ALA A 40 -22.23 0.15 -11.98
N ARG A 41 -22.08 -1.06 -12.50
CA ARG A 41 -20.92 -1.46 -13.32
C ARG A 41 -20.81 -0.62 -14.59
N ALA A 42 -21.92 -0.30 -15.25
CA ALA A 42 -21.92 0.61 -16.41
C ALA A 42 -21.52 2.04 -16.02
N TYR A 43 -22.08 2.57 -14.95
CA TYR A 43 -21.73 3.87 -14.39
C TYR A 43 -20.22 3.96 -14.13
N LEU A 44 -19.64 2.94 -13.50
CA LEU A 44 -18.22 2.84 -13.16
C LEU A 44 -17.30 2.47 -14.34
N GLY A 45 -17.84 2.35 -15.57
CA GLY A 45 -17.03 2.10 -16.77
C GLY A 45 -16.49 0.68 -16.89
N MET A 46 -17.12 -0.31 -16.25
CA MET A 46 -16.62 -1.69 -16.19
C MET A 46 -17.03 -2.56 -17.38
N TYR A 47 -17.71 -2.01 -18.38
CA TYR A 47 -18.10 -2.73 -19.60
C TYR A 47 -17.26 -2.29 -20.79
N MET A 48 -16.47 -3.21 -21.35
CA MET A 48 -15.61 -2.96 -22.51
C MET A 48 -16.38 -2.57 -23.78
N ASN A 49 -17.66 -2.93 -23.86
CA ASN A 49 -18.55 -2.69 -24.99
C ASN A 49 -19.35 -1.38 -24.87
N ILE A 50 -19.24 -0.67 -23.75
CA ILE A 50 -19.82 0.67 -23.60
C ILE A 50 -18.69 1.67 -23.81
N ASP A 51 -18.93 2.68 -24.64
CA ASP A 51 -17.93 3.72 -24.94
C ASP A 51 -17.49 4.43 -23.66
N VAL A 52 -16.18 4.47 -23.44
CA VAL A 52 -15.54 5.07 -22.26
C VAL A 52 -15.65 6.58 -22.26
N GLU A 53 -15.81 7.20 -23.44
CA GLU A 53 -15.98 8.65 -23.61
C GLU A 53 -17.36 9.15 -23.15
N LEU A 54 -18.34 8.25 -23.00
CA LEU A 54 -19.63 8.60 -22.42
C LEU A 54 -19.48 8.95 -20.94
N SER A 55 -20.21 9.95 -20.47
CA SER A 55 -20.29 10.25 -19.04
C SER A 55 -20.86 9.06 -18.25
N PRO A 56 -20.57 8.95 -16.93
CA PRO A 56 -21.11 7.88 -16.09
C PRO A 56 -22.64 7.70 -16.21
N VAL A 57 -23.40 8.80 -16.28
CA VAL A 57 -24.86 8.77 -16.44
C VAL A 57 -25.27 8.30 -17.85
N GLU A 58 -24.57 8.76 -18.89
CA GLU A 58 -24.86 8.31 -20.27
C GLU A 58 -24.60 6.81 -20.43
N ARG A 59 -23.57 6.25 -19.78
CA ARG A 59 -23.32 4.80 -19.75
C ARG A 59 -24.47 4.01 -19.14
N VAL A 60 -25.13 4.55 -18.12
CA VAL A 60 -26.36 3.97 -17.56
C VAL A 60 -27.52 4.08 -18.56
N ALA A 61 -27.66 5.23 -19.23
CA ALA A 61 -28.72 5.48 -20.21
C ALA A 61 -28.63 4.60 -21.46
N VAL A 62 -27.47 4.01 -21.76
CA VAL A 62 -27.36 2.96 -22.79
C VAL A 62 -28.27 1.78 -22.46
N LEU A 63 -28.47 1.45 -21.17
CA LEU A 63 -29.09 0.22 -20.70
C LEU A 63 -30.57 0.33 -20.31
N ALA A 64 -31.16 1.52 -20.28
CA ALA A 64 -32.52 1.75 -19.76
C ALA A 64 -33.21 2.95 -20.42
N ASN A 65 -34.54 2.99 -20.38
CA ASN A 65 -35.31 4.20 -20.71
C ASN A 65 -35.12 5.31 -19.66
N PRO A 66 -35.48 6.57 -19.97
CA PRO A 66 -35.25 7.69 -19.06
C PRO A 66 -35.86 7.54 -17.65
N ALA A 67 -37.07 6.98 -17.54
CA ALA A 67 -37.73 6.82 -16.23
C ALA A 67 -37.01 5.78 -15.36
N LEU A 68 -36.53 4.68 -15.96
CA LEU A 68 -35.74 3.68 -15.26
C LEU A 68 -34.34 4.21 -14.93
N VAL A 69 -33.72 5.02 -15.81
CA VAL A 69 -32.44 5.69 -15.52
C VAL A 69 -32.57 6.57 -14.28
N GLU A 70 -33.58 7.43 -14.20
CA GLU A 70 -33.82 8.27 -13.01
C GLU A 70 -33.96 7.43 -11.74
N ALA A 71 -34.78 6.37 -11.79
CA ALA A 71 -34.95 5.47 -10.65
C ALA A 71 -33.64 4.76 -10.25
N VAL A 72 -32.81 4.36 -11.22
CA VAL A 72 -31.51 3.75 -10.97
C VAL A 72 -30.56 4.72 -10.27
N LEU A 73 -30.48 5.97 -10.74
CA LEU A 73 -29.61 6.99 -10.14
C LEU A 73 -30.04 7.33 -8.70
N ASP A 74 -31.34 7.45 -8.46
CA ASP A 74 -31.89 7.61 -7.11
C ASP A 74 -31.56 6.38 -6.24
N GLY A 75 -31.71 5.18 -6.80
CA GLY A 75 -31.39 3.92 -6.12
C GLY A 75 -29.92 3.81 -5.73
N PHE A 76 -28.99 4.33 -6.53
CA PHE A 76 -27.58 4.40 -6.16
C PHE A 76 -27.35 5.31 -4.96
N ILE A 77 -27.94 6.51 -4.96
CA ILE A 77 -27.83 7.45 -3.85
C ILE A 77 -28.42 6.82 -2.58
N GLU A 78 -29.62 6.26 -2.65
CA GLU A 78 -30.25 5.57 -1.51
C GLU A 78 -29.42 4.39 -0.98
N ALA A 79 -28.76 3.64 -1.87
CA ALA A 79 -27.84 2.59 -1.47
C ALA A 79 -26.64 3.15 -0.69
N ALA A 80 -26.08 4.27 -1.15
CA ALA A 80 -24.95 4.93 -0.51
C ALA A 80 -25.35 5.59 0.82
N THR A 81 -26.57 6.10 0.99
CA THR A 81 -27.00 6.93 2.14
C THR A 81 -27.86 6.21 3.17
N THR A 82 -28.77 5.33 2.74
CA THR A 82 -29.86 4.81 3.59
C THR A 82 -29.79 3.29 3.74
N VAL A 83 -29.58 2.55 2.67
CA VAL A 83 -29.56 1.07 2.69
C VAL A 83 -28.43 0.57 3.61
N ALA A 84 -28.68 -0.51 4.34
CA ALA A 84 -27.68 -1.14 5.19
C ALA A 84 -26.50 -1.64 4.35
N LEU A 85 -25.30 -1.19 4.69
CA LEU A 85 -24.05 -1.63 4.07
C LEU A 85 -23.37 -2.68 4.93
N PRO A 86 -22.67 -3.66 4.32
CA PRO A 86 -21.76 -4.51 5.08
C PRO A 86 -20.67 -3.66 5.73
N ASP A 87 -20.21 -4.07 6.90
CA ASP A 87 -19.13 -3.38 7.57
C ASP A 87 -17.76 -3.63 6.89
N ALA A 88 -16.74 -2.86 7.29
CA ALA A 88 -15.40 -2.97 6.72
C ALA A 88 -14.79 -4.38 6.87
N ALA A 89 -15.11 -5.10 7.94
CA ALA A 89 -14.60 -6.45 8.19
C ALA A 89 -15.29 -7.49 7.30
N GLU A 90 -16.60 -7.35 7.07
CA GLU A 90 -17.38 -8.18 6.15
C GLU A 90 -16.89 -8.03 4.71
N VAL A 91 -16.64 -6.78 4.28
CA VAL A 91 -16.08 -6.48 2.96
C VAL A 91 -14.69 -7.10 2.79
N ALA A 92 -13.81 -6.94 3.78
CA ALA A 92 -12.48 -7.56 3.77
C ALA A 92 -12.55 -9.09 3.73
N ALA A 93 -13.46 -9.68 4.51
CA ALA A 93 -13.63 -11.12 4.55
C ALA A 93 -14.15 -11.68 3.22
N ALA A 94 -15.06 -10.97 2.54
CA ALA A 94 -15.52 -11.32 1.20
C ALA A 94 -14.35 -11.25 0.20
N ARG A 95 -13.59 -10.16 0.21
CA ARG A 95 -12.43 -9.96 -0.65
C ARG A 95 -11.37 -11.05 -0.47
N ALA A 96 -11.07 -11.43 0.78
CA ALA A 96 -10.12 -12.49 1.09
C ALA A 96 -10.53 -13.87 0.53
N ARG A 97 -11.83 -14.09 0.26
CA ARG A 97 -12.35 -15.29 -0.41
C ARG A 97 -12.38 -15.19 -1.94
N GLY A 98 -11.92 -14.07 -2.50
CA GLY A 98 -12.02 -13.81 -3.94
C GLY A 98 -13.41 -13.37 -4.39
N ASN A 99 -14.30 -13.02 -3.47
CA ASN A 99 -15.65 -12.58 -3.79
C ASN A 99 -15.75 -11.05 -3.73
N GLU A 100 -16.59 -10.48 -4.60
CA GLU A 100 -17.01 -9.10 -4.54
C GLU A 100 -18.43 -9.03 -3.96
N HIS A 101 -18.71 -8.00 -3.16
CA HIS A 101 -20.06 -7.78 -2.67
C HIS A 101 -20.85 -6.95 -3.71
N PRO A 102 -22.04 -7.36 -4.18
CA PRO A 102 -22.79 -6.62 -5.20
C PRO A 102 -23.04 -5.15 -4.85
N MET A 103 -23.30 -4.88 -3.57
CA MET A 103 -23.48 -3.52 -3.03
C MET A 103 -22.26 -2.61 -3.23
N ASN A 104 -21.05 -3.17 -3.43
CA ASN A 104 -19.82 -2.40 -3.63
C ASN A 104 -19.98 -1.38 -4.76
N PHE A 105 -20.37 -1.86 -5.95
CA PHE A 105 -20.48 -0.99 -7.13
C PHE A 105 -21.61 0.02 -6.98
N ILE A 106 -22.75 -0.43 -6.46
CA ILE A 106 -23.96 0.39 -6.30
C ILE A 106 -23.68 1.54 -5.33
N ALA A 107 -23.08 1.26 -4.17
CA ALA A 107 -22.77 2.26 -3.16
C ALA A 107 -21.66 3.22 -3.63
N LEU A 108 -20.66 2.75 -4.39
CA LEU A 108 -19.63 3.62 -4.97
C LEU A 108 -20.20 4.57 -6.02
N ALA A 109 -21.05 4.07 -6.93
CA ALA A 109 -21.74 4.92 -7.90
C ALA A 109 -22.62 5.96 -7.21
N GLY A 110 -23.32 5.56 -6.14
CA GLY A 110 -24.14 6.46 -5.33
C GLY A 110 -23.35 7.53 -4.60
N MET A 111 -22.20 7.17 -4.03
CA MET A 111 -21.32 8.11 -3.35
C MET A 111 -20.73 9.14 -4.34
N ASP A 112 -20.34 8.70 -5.53
CA ASP A 112 -19.85 9.59 -6.59
C ASP A 112 -20.95 10.58 -7.05
N LEU A 113 -22.17 10.07 -7.31
CA LEU A 113 -23.34 10.91 -7.65
C LEU A 113 -23.70 11.90 -6.53
N LEU A 114 -23.69 11.46 -5.27
CA LEU A 114 -23.96 12.32 -4.13
C LEU A 114 -22.90 13.41 -4.02
N ALA A 115 -21.62 13.07 -4.22
CA ALA A 115 -20.53 14.03 -4.16
C ALA A 115 -20.55 15.05 -5.30
N GLU A 116 -20.98 14.63 -6.50
CA GLU A 116 -21.19 15.53 -7.63
C GLU A 116 -22.31 16.56 -7.35
N ARG A 117 -23.40 16.13 -6.71
CA ARG A 117 -24.55 17.00 -6.40
C ARG A 117 -24.33 17.86 -5.15
N ALA A 118 -23.76 17.27 -4.11
CA ALA A 118 -23.64 17.84 -2.78
C ALA A 118 -22.44 17.25 -2.01
N MET A 119 -21.22 17.68 -2.37
CA MET A 119 -19.97 17.22 -1.74
C MET A 119 -20.00 17.30 -0.21
N GLU A 120 -20.55 18.37 0.36
CA GLU A 120 -20.62 18.53 1.82
C GLU A 120 -21.52 17.48 2.49
N GLU A 121 -22.63 17.10 1.84
CA GLU A 121 -23.50 16.03 2.34
C GLU A 121 -22.81 14.67 2.26
N ALA A 122 -22.08 14.41 1.16
CA ALA A 122 -21.29 13.19 0.99
C ALA A 122 -20.24 13.04 2.09
N LEU A 123 -19.51 14.11 2.43
CA LEU A 123 -18.47 14.09 3.46
C LEU A 123 -19.03 14.09 4.90
N ALA A 124 -20.28 14.53 5.06
CA ALA A 124 -21.01 14.53 6.33
C ALA A 124 -21.71 13.20 6.64
N LEU A 125 -21.60 12.20 5.78
CA LEU A 125 -22.16 10.88 6.04
C LEU A 125 -21.65 10.30 7.39
N PRO A 126 -22.48 9.46 8.06
CA PRO A 126 -22.09 8.75 9.27
C PRO A 126 -20.77 7.98 9.11
N GLU A 127 -20.00 7.89 10.19
CA GLU A 127 -18.64 7.35 10.12
C GLU A 127 -18.59 5.87 9.75
N ASP A 128 -19.51 5.07 10.26
CA ASP A 128 -19.69 3.66 9.89
C ASP A 128 -19.94 3.50 8.40
N ARG A 129 -20.79 4.34 7.82
CA ARG A 129 -21.09 4.37 6.39
C ARG A 129 -19.89 4.76 5.55
N LEU A 130 -19.17 5.81 5.94
CA LEU A 130 -17.92 6.21 5.28
C LEU A 130 -16.88 5.09 5.33
N ARG A 131 -16.75 4.36 6.45
CA ARG A 131 -15.84 3.21 6.56
C ARG A 131 -16.20 2.07 5.61
N SER A 132 -17.49 1.77 5.45
CA SER A 132 -17.96 0.79 4.46
C SER A 132 -17.65 1.24 3.02
N LEU A 133 -17.96 2.49 2.67
CA LEU A 133 -17.68 3.07 1.35
C LEU A 133 -16.18 3.10 1.02
N LEU A 134 -15.32 3.41 2.01
CA LEU A 134 -13.87 3.32 1.86
C LEU A 134 -13.41 1.88 1.64
N SER A 135 -13.97 0.93 2.38
CA SER A 135 -13.62 -0.50 2.21
C SER A 135 -14.01 -1.00 0.82
N PHE A 136 -15.15 -0.56 0.30
CA PHE A 136 -15.60 -0.77 -1.07
C PHE A 136 -14.63 -0.15 -2.09
N TYR A 137 -14.25 1.12 -1.90
CA TYR A 137 -13.29 1.80 -2.75
C TYR A 137 -11.96 1.03 -2.87
N PHE A 138 -11.38 0.62 -1.74
CA PHE A 138 -10.14 -0.17 -1.73
C PHE A 138 -10.32 -1.65 -2.12
N ALA A 139 -11.54 -2.18 -2.15
CA ALA A 139 -11.84 -3.51 -2.68
C ALA A 139 -12.06 -3.51 -4.20
N SER A 140 -12.48 -2.38 -4.75
CA SER A 140 -12.85 -2.21 -6.15
C SER A 140 -11.63 -2.18 -7.08
N THR A 141 -11.83 -2.62 -8.32
CA THR A 141 -10.90 -2.44 -9.44
C THR A 141 -11.41 -1.40 -10.44
N ALA A 142 -12.49 -0.69 -10.12
CA ALA A 142 -13.04 0.34 -10.99
C ALA A 142 -12.05 1.50 -11.14
N GLU A 143 -11.84 1.95 -12.38
CA GLU A 143 -10.90 3.01 -12.72
C GLU A 143 -11.50 4.42 -12.61
N LEU A 144 -12.73 4.54 -12.10
CA LEU A 144 -13.38 5.83 -11.95
C LEU A 144 -12.61 6.72 -10.95
N GLU A 145 -12.33 7.96 -11.36
CA GLU A 145 -11.81 8.98 -10.48
C GLU A 145 -12.88 9.33 -9.42
N ASN A 146 -12.69 8.85 -8.20
CA ASN A 146 -13.64 9.02 -7.11
C ASN A 146 -13.49 10.42 -6.51
N ARG A 147 -14.32 11.37 -6.97
CA ARG A 147 -14.22 12.81 -6.62
C ARG A 147 -14.32 13.10 -5.13
N TRP A 148 -15.00 12.24 -4.39
CA TRP A 148 -15.22 12.37 -2.94
C TRP A 148 -14.02 11.97 -2.09
N TYR A 149 -13.14 11.12 -2.60
CA TYR A 149 -12.07 10.53 -1.80
C TYR A 149 -10.96 11.53 -1.44
N PRO A 150 -10.39 12.32 -2.38
CA PRO A 150 -9.36 13.30 -2.03
C PRO A 150 -9.82 14.35 -0.99
N PRO A 151 -11.03 14.95 -1.08
CA PRO A 151 -11.55 15.82 -0.03
C PRO A 151 -11.79 15.11 1.30
N LEU A 152 -12.21 13.84 1.29
CA LEU A 152 -12.40 13.07 2.52
C LEU A 152 -11.06 12.84 3.24
N VAL A 153 -10.01 12.51 2.50
CA VAL A 153 -8.64 12.36 3.05
C VAL A 153 -8.17 13.66 3.71
N GLU A 154 -8.44 14.82 3.11
CA GLU A 154 -8.05 16.12 3.69
C GLU A 154 -8.80 16.45 4.98
N ARG A 155 -10.11 16.23 4.99
CA ARG A 155 -10.98 16.72 6.06
C ARG A 155 -11.17 15.71 7.19
N ARG A 156 -11.06 14.42 6.90
CA ARG A 156 -11.32 13.32 7.84
C ARG A 156 -10.28 12.19 7.73
N PRO A 157 -8.96 12.47 7.81
CA PRO A 157 -7.92 11.45 7.67
C PRO A 157 -8.04 10.33 8.73
N GLU A 158 -8.47 10.65 9.94
CA GLU A 158 -8.73 9.68 11.02
C GLU A 158 -9.79 8.63 10.62
N THR A 159 -10.87 9.07 9.96
CA THR A 159 -11.93 8.16 9.47
C THR A 159 -11.38 7.23 8.39
N VAL A 160 -10.52 7.75 7.50
CA VAL A 160 -9.85 6.95 6.46
C VAL A 160 -8.91 5.92 7.09
N ALA A 161 -8.07 6.35 8.03
CA ALA A 161 -7.16 5.47 8.75
C ALA A 161 -7.90 4.37 9.52
N ALA A 162 -9.00 4.71 10.21
CA ALA A 162 -9.81 3.74 10.95
C ALA A 162 -10.46 2.70 10.02
N ALA A 163 -11.01 3.12 8.86
CA ALA A 163 -11.57 2.20 7.88
C ALA A 163 -10.52 1.21 7.37
N LEU A 164 -9.35 1.72 6.97
CA LEU A 164 -8.25 0.91 6.46
C LEU A 164 -7.65 0.00 7.52
N ALA A 165 -7.55 0.44 8.78
CA ALA A 165 -7.04 -0.37 9.88
C ALA A 165 -7.89 -1.63 10.12
N ILE A 166 -9.20 -1.53 9.93
CA ILE A 166 -10.12 -2.68 9.99
C ILE A 166 -9.97 -3.52 8.72
N TYR A 167 -10.15 -2.90 7.55
CA TYR A 167 -10.18 -3.59 6.27
C TYR A 167 -8.86 -4.34 5.98
N TRP A 168 -7.72 -3.64 5.99
CA TRP A 168 -6.41 -4.26 5.80
C TRP A 168 -6.01 -5.17 6.96
N GLY A 169 -6.49 -4.89 8.17
CA GLY A 169 -6.30 -5.76 9.32
C GLY A 169 -6.84 -7.17 9.08
N VAL A 170 -8.08 -7.27 8.64
CA VAL A 170 -8.70 -8.56 8.30
C VAL A 170 -7.96 -9.23 7.14
N LEU A 171 -7.51 -8.49 6.13
CA LEU A 171 -6.71 -9.07 5.04
C LEU A 171 -5.39 -9.64 5.53
N ILE A 172 -4.70 -8.96 6.45
CA ILE A 172 -3.47 -9.45 7.10
C ILE A 172 -3.76 -10.74 7.87
N ASP A 173 -4.82 -10.77 8.66
CA ASP A 173 -5.22 -11.94 9.45
C ASP A 173 -5.55 -13.16 8.56
N ARG A 174 -5.99 -12.91 7.32
CA ARG A 174 -6.22 -13.93 6.28
C ARG A 174 -4.98 -14.22 5.43
N GLY A 175 -3.82 -13.68 5.80
CA GLY A 175 -2.55 -13.94 5.16
C GLY A 175 -2.40 -13.28 3.80
N ALA A 176 -2.91 -12.07 3.60
CA ALA A 176 -2.68 -11.30 2.39
C ALA A 176 -1.17 -11.06 2.13
N ALA A 177 -0.78 -11.10 0.86
CA ALA A 177 0.60 -10.83 0.43
C ALA A 177 0.86 -9.35 0.14
N TYR A 178 -0.20 -8.59 -0.13
CA TYR A 178 -0.20 -7.16 -0.44
C TYR A 178 -1.52 -6.55 0.04
N LEU A 179 -1.53 -5.25 0.25
CA LEU A 179 -2.71 -4.48 0.64
C LEU A 179 -3.23 -3.69 -0.57
N PRO A 180 -4.48 -3.92 -1.01
CA PRO A 180 -5.07 -3.19 -2.13
C PRO A 180 -5.01 -1.67 -1.92
N GLY A 181 -4.58 -0.94 -2.95
CA GLY A 181 -4.49 0.52 -2.94
C GLY A 181 -3.39 1.14 -2.06
N LEU A 182 -2.57 0.34 -1.35
CA LEU A 182 -1.49 0.87 -0.51
C LEU A 182 -0.49 1.73 -1.32
N LEU A 183 -0.02 1.23 -2.46
CA LEU A 183 0.93 1.97 -3.30
C LEU A 183 0.31 3.26 -3.87
N SER A 184 -0.95 3.21 -4.30
CA SER A 184 -1.67 4.40 -4.77
C SER A 184 -1.75 5.45 -3.67
N LEU A 185 -2.15 5.03 -2.46
CA LEU A 185 -2.24 5.91 -1.30
C LEU A 185 -0.88 6.51 -0.95
N LEU A 186 0.21 5.73 -0.98
CA LEU A 186 1.55 6.25 -0.68
C LEU A 186 2.04 7.32 -1.67
N HIS A 187 1.53 7.35 -2.90
CA HIS A 187 1.86 8.39 -3.87
C HIS A 187 0.98 9.64 -3.73
N GLU A 188 -0.06 9.62 -2.91
CA GLU A 188 -0.85 10.80 -2.62
C GLU A 188 -0.10 11.71 -1.64
N GLN A 189 -0.04 13.00 -1.97
CA GLN A 189 0.63 14.01 -1.14
C GLN A 189 0.04 14.11 0.28
N ARG A 190 -1.17 13.58 0.47
CA ARG A 190 -1.96 13.64 1.70
C ARG A 190 -1.94 12.32 2.50
N ALA A 191 -1.09 11.37 2.11
CA ALA A 191 -0.98 10.06 2.77
C ALA A 191 -0.43 10.15 4.20
N ALA A 192 0.38 11.17 4.49
CA ALA A 192 1.14 11.28 5.73
C ALA A 192 0.29 11.15 7.01
N PRO A 193 -0.79 11.94 7.22
CA PRO A 193 -1.62 11.82 8.41
C PRO A 193 -2.32 10.45 8.54
N ILE A 194 -2.67 9.81 7.42
CA ILE A 194 -3.27 8.47 7.43
C ILE A 194 -2.21 7.43 7.83
N MET A 195 -1.04 7.48 7.18
CA MET A 195 0.01 6.46 7.31
C MET A 195 0.72 6.49 8.65
N ALA A 196 0.83 7.65 9.31
CA ALA A 196 1.43 7.79 10.62
C ALA A 196 0.80 6.82 11.63
N THR A 197 -0.53 6.88 11.78
CA THR A 197 -1.29 6.03 12.72
C THR A 197 -1.50 4.62 12.17
N LEU A 198 -1.81 4.51 10.87
CA LEU A 198 -2.21 3.25 10.25
C LEU A 198 -1.05 2.24 10.20
N SER A 199 0.16 2.69 9.88
CA SER A 199 1.32 1.79 9.75
C SER A 199 1.65 1.07 11.05
N LEU A 200 1.67 1.79 12.18
CA LEU A 200 1.88 1.22 13.51
C LEU A 200 0.76 0.25 13.89
N THR A 201 -0.50 0.64 13.65
CA THR A 201 -1.68 -0.21 13.93
C THR A 201 -1.61 -1.54 13.17
N LEU A 202 -1.16 -1.54 11.91
CA LEU A 202 -1.04 -2.76 11.12
C LEU A 202 0.19 -3.58 11.51
N LEU A 203 1.29 -2.94 11.89
CA LEU A 203 2.49 -3.65 12.37
C LEU A 203 2.25 -4.41 13.68
N GLN A 204 1.27 -4.01 14.51
CA GLN A 204 0.86 -4.83 15.66
C GLN A 204 0.36 -6.23 15.26
N ARG A 205 -0.07 -6.43 14.00
CA ARG A 205 -0.50 -7.73 13.43
C ARG A 205 0.63 -8.51 12.75
N TRP A 206 1.89 -8.20 13.07
CA TRP A 206 3.08 -8.77 12.46
C TRP A 206 3.15 -10.32 12.45
N LYS A 207 2.53 -11.01 13.43
CA LYS A 207 2.54 -12.48 13.50
C LYS A 207 1.89 -13.07 12.25
N GLN A 208 0.79 -12.45 11.80
CA GLN A 208 0.01 -12.82 10.63
C GLN A 208 0.58 -12.23 9.32
N CYS A 209 1.34 -11.12 9.39
CA CYS A 209 1.95 -10.52 8.20
C CYS A 209 2.85 -11.48 7.43
N ARG A 210 2.68 -11.58 6.11
CA ARG A 210 3.68 -12.21 5.24
C ARG A 210 4.95 -11.37 5.19
N LEU A 211 6.08 -12.01 4.94
CA LEU A 211 7.40 -11.36 4.98
C LEU A 211 7.48 -10.13 4.05
N LYS A 212 6.97 -10.23 2.82
CA LYS A 212 6.97 -9.12 1.86
C LYS A 212 6.17 -7.91 2.38
N LEU A 213 4.98 -8.18 2.92
CA LEU A 213 4.14 -7.14 3.51
C LEU A 213 4.77 -6.52 4.75
N LEU A 214 5.45 -7.32 5.59
CA LEU A 214 6.20 -6.79 6.74
C LEU A 214 7.30 -5.81 6.31
N VAL A 215 8.07 -6.14 5.27
CA VAL A 215 9.07 -5.22 4.69
C VAL A 215 8.43 -3.91 4.24
N GLU A 216 7.29 -3.99 3.56
CA GLU A 216 6.55 -2.81 3.09
C GLU A 216 6.04 -1.97 4.28
N LEU A 217 5.38 -2.58 5.26
CA LEU A 217 4.85 -1.87 6.43
C LEU A 217 5.94 -1.25 7.30
N LEU A 218 7.08 -1.93 7.50
CA LEU A 218 8.24 -1.33 8.17
C LEU A 218 8.75 -0.12 7.39
N GLY A 219 8.90 -0.25 6.07
CA GLY A 219 9.32 0.86 5.22
C GLY A 219 8.38 2.06 5.28
N VAL A 220 7.06 1.82 5.36
CA VAL A 220 6.06 2.89 5.55
C VAL A 220 6.20 3.51 6.95
N ALA A 221 6.29 2.69 8.01
CA ALA A 221 6.38 3.21 9.37
C ALA A 221 7.63 4.10 9.56
N PHE A 222 8.78 3.70 9.02
CA PHE A 222 10.00 4.54 9.08
C PHE A 222 9.86 5.91 8.42
N ARG A 223 8.96 6.06 7.45
CA ARG A 223 8.78 7.31 6.69
C ARG A 223 7.68 8.20 7.25
N TYR A 224 6.71 7.64 7.97
CA TYR A 224 5.50 8.35 8.35
C TYR A 224 5.16 8.29 9.84
N ALA A 225 5.55 7.22 10.54
CA ALA A 225 5.21 7.05 11.95
C ALA A 225 6.08 7.95 12.84
N ASP A 226 5.60 8.18 14.06
CA ASP A 226 6.45 8.75 15.11
C ASP A 226 7.60 7.78 15.43
N LYS A 227 8.82 8.32 15.52
CA LYS A 227 10.03 7.53 15.71
C LYS A 227 10.05 6.83 17.08
N GLU A 228 9.54 7.49 18.11
CA GLU A 228 9.54 6.94 19.47
C GLU A 228 8.48 5.84 19.61
N GLU A 229 7.28 6.03 19.04
CA GLU A 229 6.27 4.97 18.99
C GLU A 229 6.73 3.76 18.18
N LEU A 230 7.39 3.97 17.04
CA LEU A 230 7.98 2.89 16.25
C LEU A 230 9.07 2.14 17.04
N ARG A 231 9.91 2.87 17.79
CA ARG A 231 10.95 2.28 18.65
C ARG A 231 10.33 1.37 19.70
N GLN A 232 9.32 1.85 20.42
CA GLN A 232 8.60 1.07 21.43
C GLN A 232 7.96 -0.18 20.84
N LEU A 233 7.38 -0.08 19.64
CA LEU A 233 6.82 -1.23 18.94
C LEU A 233 7.91 -2.26 18.61
N ILE A 234 9.05 -1.83 18.06
CA ILE A 234 10.18 -2.71 17.72
C ILE A 234 10.75 -3.40 18.97
N GLU A 235 10.83 -2.71 20.11
CA GLU A 235 11.31 -3.28 21.36
C GLU A 235 10.36 -4.32 21.93
N ALA A 236 9.06 -4.01 21.98
CA ALA A 236 8.03 -4.96 22.39
C ALA A 236 8.05 -6.22 21.50
N MET A 237 8.28 -6.01 20.21
CA MET A 237 8.45 -7.05 19.21
C MET A 237 9.67 -7.95 19.46
N LEU A 238 10.83 -7.37 19.74
CA LEU A 238 12.05 -8.14 19.99
C LEU A 238 12.00 -8.91 21.32
N ALA A 239 11.23 -8.41 22.29
CA ALA A 239 10.94 -9.10 23.55
C ALA A 239 9.99 -10.30 23.36
N ASP A 240 9.03 -10.21 22.42
CA ASP A 240 8.11 -11.30 22.06
C ASP A 240 8.67 -12.16 20.93
N GLN A 241 9.43 -13.21 21.29
CA GLN A 241 10.00 -14.13 20.30
C GLN A 241 9.04 -15.24 19.86
N ASP A 242 7.81 -15.27 20.37
CA ASP A 242 6.87 -16.36 20.07
C ASP A 242 6.38 -16.29 18.61
N GLY A 243 6.67 -17.35 17.85
CA GLY A 243 6.20 -17.52 16.48
C GLY A 243 6.97 -16.71 15.42
N VAL A 244 8.08 -16.08 15.78
CA VAL A 244 8.94 -15.36 14.82
C VAL A 244 9.84 -16.36 14.08
N ASN A 245 9.77 -16.39 12.74
CA ASN A 245 10.76 -17.12 11.96
C ASN A 245 12.05 -16.30 11.76
N VAL A 246 13.15 -16.98 11.42
CA VAL A 246 14.49 -16.37 11.24
C VAL A 246 14.48 -15.12 10.36
N LYS A 247 13.67 -15.10 9.29
CA LYS A 247 13.61 -13.96 8.36
C LYS A 247 12.87 -12.77 8.98
N LYS A 248 11.77 -12.99 9.71
CA LYS A 248 11.07 -11.92 10.44
C LYS A 248 11.93 -11.38 11.57
N THR A 249 12.63 -12.25 12.31
CA THR A 249 13.57 -11.82 13.37
C THR A 249 14.65 -10.90 12.80
N LEU A 250 15.23 -11.28 11.66
CA LEU A 250 16.21 -10.43 10.97
C LEU A 250 15.65 -9.05 10.63
N LEU A 251 14.43 -8.96 10.10
CA LEU A 251 13.82 -7.66 9.75
C LEU A 251 13.60 -6.78 10.98
N TRP A 252 13.16 -7.36 12.10
CA TRP A 252 12.99 -6.63 13.35
C TRP A 252 14.32 -6.18 13.96
N MET A 253 15.36 -7.03 13.91
CA MET A 253 16.70 -6.64 14.33
C MET A 253 17.30 -5.55 13.45
N ALA A 254 17.09 -5.64 12.13
CA ALA A 254 17.47 -4.59 11.21
C ALA A 254 16.71 -3.29 11.55
N ALA A 255 15.39 -3.34 11.71
CA ALA A 255 14.61 -2.17 12.10
C ALA A 255 15.11 -1.54 13.42
N ALA A 256 15.43 -2.35 14.43
CA ALA A 256 16.02 -1.87 15.68
C ALA A 256 17.37 -1.17 15.46
N PHE A 257 18.23 -1.75 14.63
CA PHE A 257 19.49 -1.11 14.23
C PHE A 257 19.27 0.20 13.48
N PHE A 258 18.29 0.30 12.60
CA PHE A 258 17.99 1.55 11.89
C PHE A 258 17.44 2.65 12.82
N ILE A 259 16.71 2.29 13.87
CA ILE A 259 16.11 3.28 14.78
C ILE A 259 17.11 3.80 15.84
N SER A 260 17.90 2.88 16.41
CA SER A 260 18.90 3.14 17.44
C SER A 260 20.19 2.34 17.15
N PRO A 261 21.03 2.78 16.19
CA PRO A 261 22.20 2.00 15.75
C PRO A 261 23.15 1.63 16.89
N ALA A 262 23.47 2.58 17.77
CA ALA A 262 24.40 2.40 18.87
C ALA A 262 23.96 1.32 19.88
N GLU A 263 22.65 1.10 20.02
CA GLU A 263 22.09 0.14 20.98
C GLU A 263 22.00 -1.28 20.39
N HIS A 264 21.83 -1.40 19.07
CA HIS A 264 21.53 -2.67 18.40
C HIS A 264 22.61 -3.16 17.44
N GLU A 265 23.71 -2.43 17.27
CA GLU A 265 24.82 -2.80 16.39
C GLU A 265 25.35 -4.21 16.67
N GLN A 266 25.80 -4.47 17.90
CA GLN A 266 26.43 -5.74 18.23
C GLN A 266 25.44 -6.90 18.08
N GLN A 267 24.18 -6.68 18.45
CA GLN A 267 23.11 -7.67 18.30
C GLN A 267 22.89 -8.05 16.83
N LEU A 268 22.87 -7.08 15.91
CA LEU A 268 22.71 -7.33 14.49
C LEU A 268 23.94 -8.07 13.91
N ILE A 269 25.16 -7.64 14.29
CA ILE A 269 26.41 -8.27 13.87
C ILE A 269 26.41 -9.75 14.27
N ASP A 270 26.18 -10.05 15.55
CA ASP A 270 26.21 -11.42 16.07
C ASP A 270 25.16 -12.29 15.38
N TYR A 271 23.96 -11.73 15.17
CA TYR A 271 22.88 -12.45 14.50
C TYR A 271 23.22 -12.80 13.04
N CYS A 272 23.81 -11.87 12.28
CA CYS A 272 24.18 -12.07 10.88
C CYS A 272 25.41 -12.98 10.72
N GLN A 273 26.36 -12.96 11.64
CA GLN A 273 27.53 -13.84 11.60
C GLN A 273 27.16 -15.32 11.70
N ALA A 274 26.08 -15.65 12.42
CA ALA A 274 25.62 -17.02 12.61
C ALA A 274 25.14 -17.71 11.32
N SER A 275 24.69 -16.97 10.30
CA SER A 275 24.25 -17.58 9.03
C SER A 275 24.33 -16.62 7.85
N LYS A 276 24.99 -17.08 6.77
CA LYS A 276 25.14 -16.31 5.53
C LYS A 276 23.81 -16.04 4.82
N GLU A 277 22.80 -16.87 5.02
CA GLU A 277 21.47 -16.72 4.41
C GLU A 277 20.73 -15.46 4.88
N LYS A 278 21.20 -14.84 5.97
CA LYS A 278 20.64 -13.61 6.54
C LYS A 278 21.16 -12.33 5.86
N ILE A 279 22.28 -12.40 5.16
CA ILE A 279 22.99 -11.20 4.71
C ILE A 279 22.33 -10.58 3.47
N LEU A 280 21.83 -11.39 2.54
CA LEU A 280 21.11 -10.89 1.37
C LEU A 280 19.76 -10.24 1.74
N PRO A 281 18.90 -10.85 2.58
CA PRO A 281 17.67 -10.17 3.02
C PRO A 281 17.93 -8.88 3.81
N LEU A 282 19.02 -8.81 4.60
CA LEU A 282 19.44 -7.56 5.25
C LEU A 282 19.78 -6.50 4.20
N LEU A 283 20.60 -6.83 3.20
CA LEU A 283 20.95 -5.92 2.10
C LEU A 283 19.69 -5.44 1.35
N ASP A 284 18.78 -6.35 1.01
CA ASP A 284 17.54 -6.01 0.30
C ASP A 284 16.65 -5.07 1.11
N PHE A 285 16.53 -5.32 2.42
CA PHE A 285 15.77 -4.46 3.32
C PHE A 285 16.43 -3.08 3.46
N SER A 286 17.73 -3.03 3.79
CA SER A 286 18.48 -1.79 3.96
C SER A 286 18.47 -0.93 2.70
N TYR A 287 18.71 -1.55 1.54
CA TYR A 287 18.68 -0.86 0.25
C TYR A 287 17.32 -0.23 0.00
N ARG A 288 16.23 -1.00 0.14
CA ARG A 288 14.86 -0.51 -0.05
C ARG A 288 14.50 0.61 0.93
N LEU A 289 14.91 0.47 2.19
CA LEU A 289 14.57 1.42 3.24
C LEU A 289 15.24 2.78 3.00
N LEU A 290 16.50 2.77 2.57
CA LEU A 290 17.29 3.97 2.31
C LEU A 290 17.04 4.61 0.93
N GLN A 291 16.34 3.94 0.01
CA GLN A 291 15.97 4.56 -1.25
C GLN A 291 15.08 5.81 -1.02
N PRO A 292 15.18 6.84 -1.87
CA PRO A 292 14.21 7.92 -1.90
C PRO A 292 12.79 7.38 -2.10
N GLY A 293 11.81 8.01 -1.46
CA GLY A 293 10.42 7.59 -1.52
C GLY A 293 9.51 8.62 -0.84
N PRO A 294 8.19 8.44 -0.92
CA PRO A 294 7.25 9.38 -0.32
C PRO A 294 7.31 9.32 1.21
N GLY A 295 7.07 10.45 1.87
CA GLY A 295 7.25 10.62 3.32
C GLY A 295 8.66 11.11 3.69
N ASN A 296 9.01 10.97 4.97
CA ASN A 296 10.32 11.41 5.45
C ASN A 296 11.43 10.47 4.95
N PRO A 297 12.59 11.00 4.52
CA PRO A 297 13.72 10.16 4.19
C PRO A 297 14.20 9.42 5.44
N VAL A 298 14.61 8.16 5.26
CA VAL A 298 15.20 7.39 6.36
C VAL A 298 16.68 7.74 6.43
N GLU A 299 17.05 8.48 7.47
CA GLU A 299 18.42 8.89 7.69
C GLU A 299 19.20 7.84 8.47
N MET A 300 20.47 7.70 8.11
CA MET A 300 21.43 6.84 8.79
C MET A 300 22.75 7.61 8.88
N ASN A 301 23.41 7.53 10.04
CA ASN A 301 24.72 8.15 10.24
C ASN A 301 25.84 7.34 9.55
N SER A 302 26.99 7.98 9.37
CA SER A 302 28.16 7.42 8.68
C SER A 302 28.61 6.08 9.30
N HIS A 303 28.65 6.00 10.63
CA HIS A 303 29.06 4.79 11.35
C HIS A 303 28.12 3.61 11.13
N ALA A 304 26.81 3.82 11.25
CA ALA A 304 25.81 2.79 11.03
C ALA A 304 25.83 2.26 9.58
N LEU A 305 26.09 3.14 8.61
CA LEU A 305 26.30 2.73 7.22
C LEU A 305 27.57 1.86 7.08
N ALA A 306 28.66 2.23 7.74
CA ALA A 306 29.90 1.45 7.77
C ALA A 306 29.70 0.08 8.41
N VAL A 307 28.94 -0.01 9.51
CA VAL A 307 28.55 -1.29 10.13
C VAL A 307 27.80 -2.18 9.14
N LEU A 308 26.81 -1.65 8.42
CA LEU A 308 26.11 -2.40 7.38
C LEU A 308 27.08 -2.90 6.30
N LEU A 309 27.95 -2.01 5.80
CA LEU A 309 28.97 -2.36 4.80
C LEU A 309 29.92 -3.46 5.30
N ARG A 310 30.29 -3.45 6.58
CA ARG A 310 31.12 -4.49 7.18
C ARG A 310 30.43 -5.85 7.23
N ILE A 311 29.10 -5.87 7.37
CA ILE A 311 28.30 -7.10 7.34
C ILE A 311 28.12 -7.62 5.90
N VAL A 312 27.73 -6.75 4.97
CA VAL A 312 27.32 -7.17 3.60
C VAL A 312 28.49 -7.24 2.61
N GLY A 313 29.42 -6.28 2.68
CA GLY A 313 30.51 -6.10 1.71
C GLY A 313 31.40 -7.33 1.54
N PRO A 314 31.91 -7.98 2.60
CA PRO A 314 32.78 -9.15 2.47
C PRO A 314 32.12 -10.35 1.77
N LYS A 315 30.79 -10.43 1.81
CA LYS A 315 30.02 -11.52 1.18
C LYS A 315 29.65 -11.21 -0.25
N PHE A 316 29.32 -9.95 -0.53
CA PHE A 316 28.92 -9.47 -1.83
C PHE A 316 29.85 -8.31 -2.25
N PRO A 317 31.16 -8.56 -2.40
CA PRO A 317 32.09 -7.51 -2.80
C PRO A 317 31.67 -7.02 -4.20
N PRO A 318 31.49 -5.70 -4.39
CA PRO A 318 31.08 -5.19 -5.69
C PRO A 318 32.06 -5.60 -6.77
N ARG A 319 31.55 -6.14 -7.87
CA ARG A 319 32.32 -6.39 -9.08
C ARG A 319 32.05 -5.25 -10.05
N ILE A 320 33.09 -4.50 -10.39
CA ILE A 320 33.01 -3.38 -11.33
C ILE A 320 33.67 -3.82 -12.62
N VAL A 321 32.92 -3.80 -13.71
CA VAL A 321 33.38 -4.07 -15.09
C VAL A 321 32.98 -2.84 -15.91
N ASP A 322 33.96 -2.14 -16.48
CA ASP A 322 33.75 -0.93 -17.30
C ASP A 322 32.94 0.19 -16.59
N GLY A 323 33.05 0.31 -15.27
CA GLY A 323 32.35 1.32 -14.46
C GLY A 323 30.94 0.92 -14.03
N GLU A 324 30.44 -0.25 -14.45
CA GLU A 324 29.14 -0.80 -14.07
C GLU A 324 29.29 -2.12 -13.31
N THR A 325 28.24 -2.52 -12.59
CA THR A 325 28.20 -3.81 -11.90
C THR A 325 27.52 -4.88 -12.76
N ASP A 326 28.01 -6.10 -12.73
CA ASP A 326 27.48 -7.23 -13.51
C ASP A 326 26.20 -7.86 -12.92
N ASP A 327 25.88 -7.59 -11.65
CA ASP A 327 24.70 -8.13 -10.97
C ASP A 327 24.05 -7.15 -9.98
N SER A 328 22.73 -7.33 -9.78
CA SER A 328 21.91 -6.47 -8.90
C SER A 328 22.38 -6.43 -7.44
N THR A 329 22.96 -7.52 -6.93
CA THR A 329 23.48 -7.57 -5.55
C THR A 329 24.71 -6.69 -5.42
N SER A 330 25.65 -6.81 -6.36
CA SER A 330 26.82 -5.94 -6.45
C SER A 330 26.42 -4.47 -6.59
N SER A 331 25.40 -4.16 -7.39
CA SER A 331 24.88 -2.79 -7.53
C SER A 331 24.41 -2.21 -6.20
N LYS A 332 23.67 -2.98 -5.40
CA LYS A 332 23.14 -2.54 -4.10
C LYS A 332 24.26 -2.27 -3.10
N VAL A 333 25.28 -3.12 -3.05
CA VAL A 333 26.43 -2.91 -2.16
C VAL A 333 27.27 -1.73 -2.61
N LEU A 334 27.53 -1.59 -3.92
CA LEU A 334 28.23 -0.42 -4.46
C LEU A 334 27.48 0.87 -4.16
N TRP A 335 26.15 0.85 -4.26
CA TRP A 335 25.31 1.98 -3.89
C TRP A 335 25.51 2.38 -2.42
N LEU A 336 25.58 1.43 -1.47
CA LEU A 336 25.89 1.72 -0.06
C LEU A 336 27.28 2.33 0.13
N PHE A 337 28.29 1.88 -0.62
CA PHE A 337 29.63 2.48 -0.60
C PHE A 337 29.61 3.93 -1.10
N ARG A 338 28.88 4.20 -2.19
CA ARG A 338 28.72 5.57 -2.73
C ARG A 338 27.99 6.47 -1.74
N GLN A 339 26.98 5.96 -1.04
CA GLN A 339 26.31 6.69 0.04
C GLN A 339 27.24 7.03 1.22
N LEU A 340 28.32 6.28 1.44
CA LEU A 340 29.35 6.65 2.41
C LEU A 340 30.23 7.79 1.88
N GLY A 341 30.56 7.78 0.58
CA GLY A 341 31.28 8.86 -0.11
C GLY A 341 30.49 10.18 -0.21
N GLU A 342 29.17 10.13 -0.10
CA GLU A 342 28.31 11.33 -0.05
C GLU A 342 28.25 11.97 1.35
N ARG A 343 28.87 11.35 2.37
CA ARG A 343 28.91 11.89 3.75
C ARG A 343 29.98 12.97 3.90
N PRO A 344 29.91 13.81 4.95
CA PRO A 344 30.98 14.77 5.25
C PRO A 344 32.33 14.07 5.28
N ALA A 345 33.31 14.59 4.51
CA ALA A 345 34.57 13.89 4.24
C ALA A 345 35.30 13.44 5.50
N VAL A 346 35.30 14.25 6.56
CA VAL A 346 35.94 13.90 7.85
C VAL A 346 35.32 12.64 8.47
N GLU A 347 33.98 12.54 8.47
CA GLU A 347 33.29 11.37 9.01
C GLU A 347 33.53 10.14 8.13
N ALA A 348 33.39 10.31 6.81
CA ALA A 348 33.55 9.22 5.86
C ALA A 348 34.96 8.60 5.92
N LEU A 349 36.01 9.44 6.02
CA LEU A 349 37.40 8.98 6.12
C LEU A 349 37.65 8.16 7.39
N VAL A 350 37.09 8.58 8.54
CA VAL A 350 37.18 7.82 9.80
C VAL A 350 36.56 6.44 9.64
N GLU A 351 35.38 6.35 9.02
CA GLU A 351 34.70 5.08 8.80
C GLU A 351 35.40 4.19 7.76
N ILE A 352 36.00 4.78 6.72
CA ILE A 352 36.83 4.06 5.74
C ILE A 352 38.05 3.43 6.42
N GLU A 353 38.75 4.18 7.27
CA GLU A 353 39.88 3.66 8.04
C GLU A 353 39.45 2.49 8.96
N TRP A 354 38.31 2.64 9.65
CA TRP A 354 37.74 1.59 10.48
C TRP A 354 37.38 0.33 9.66
N LEU A 355 36.80 0.49 8.47
CA LEU A 355 36.51 -0.62 7.55
C LEU A 355 37.79 -1.33 7.11
N ARG A 356 38.85 -0.60 6.75
CA ARG A 356 40.16 -1.17 6.35
C ARG A 356 40.80 -1.98 7.48
N GLY A 357 40.58 -1.59 8.73
CA GLY A 357 41.05 -2.33 9.90
C GLY A 357 40.49 -3.76 10.00
N ALA A 358 39.34 -4.05 9.37
CA ALA A 358 38.75 -5.37 9.37
C ALA A 358 39.31 -6.24 8.23
N ARG A 359 40.02 -7.34 8.56
CA ARG A 359 40.60 -8.27 7.57
C ARG A 359 39.61 -8.76 6.50
N VAL A 360 38.33 -8.90 6.86
CA VAL A 360 37.27 -9.33 5.94
C VAL A 360 36.98 -8.33 4.81
N MET A 361 37.32 -7.05 5.00
CA MET A 361 37.09 -5.96 4.06
C MET A 361 38.13 -5.86 2.94
N ARG A 362 39.23 -6.63 2.99
CA ARG A 362 40.23 -6.67 1.88
C ARG A 362 39.62 -6.98 0.51
N ARG A 363 38.46 -7.66 0.47
CA ARG A 363 37.74 -7.98 -0.77
C ARG A 363 37.04 -6.76 -1.39
N CYS A 364 36.92 -5.67 -0.64
CA CYS A 364 36.28 -4.42 -1.05
C CYS A 364 37.30 -3.27 -1.17
N GLU A 365 38.61 -3.55 -1.09
CA GLU A 365 39.67 -2.54 -1.05
C GLU A 365 39.63 -1.58 -2.24
N ALA A 366 39.48 -2.11 -3.45
CA ALA A 366 39.37 -1.28 -4.66
C ALA A 366 38.19 -0.29 -4.63
N VAL A 367 37.06 -0.69 -4.04
CA VAL A 367 35.87 0.19 -3.92
C VAL A 367 36.08 1.23 -2.81
N LEU A 368 36.75 0.86 -1.71
CA LEU A 368 37.13 1.80 -0.66
C LEU A 368 38.10 2.86 -1.18
N ASP A 369 39.08 2.46 -2.00
CA ASP A 369 40.02 3.39 -2.66
C ASP A 369 39.27 4.37 -3.59
N GLU A 370 38.29 3.89 -4.36
CA GLU A 370 37.45 4.73 -5.24
C GLU A 370 36.65 5.76 -4.43
N VAL A 371 35.99 5.33 -3.35
CA VAL A 371 35.19 6.22 -2.48
C VAL A 371 36.09 7.26 -1.80
N GLU A 372 37.24 6.83 -1.27
CA GLU A 372 38.21 7.72 -0.61
C GLU A 372 38.78 8.77 -1.56
N ALA A 373 39.11 8.38 -2.80
CA ALA A 373 39.60 9.29 -3.82
C ALA A 373 38.57 10.37 -4.21
N GLY A 374 37.27 10.08 -4.10
CA GLY A 374 36.20 11.04 -4.35
C GLY A 374 35.97 12.06 -3.23
N LEU A 375 36.55 11.84 -2.05
CA LEU A 375 36.45 12.72 -0.87
C LEU A 375 37.58 13.75 -0.78
N ALA A 376 38.67 13.54 -1.54
CA ALA A 376 39.84 14.40 -1.62
C ALA A 376 39.65 15.50 -2.68
#